data_AF-A0A4U2YJC5-F1
#
_entry.id   AF-A0A4U2YJC5-F1
#
_cell.length_a   1.000
_cell.length_b   1.000
_cell.length_c   1.000
_cell.angle_alpha   90.00
_cell.angle_beta   90.00
_cell.angle_gamma   90.00
#
_symmetry.space_group_name_H-M   'P 1'
#
loop_
_entity.id
_entity.type
_entity.pdbx_description
1 polymer ?
#
loop_
_entity_poly.entity_id
_entity_poly.type
_entity_poly.pdbx_seq_one_letter_code
_entity_poly.pdbx_strand_id
1 'polypeptide(L)'
;MTDEKALAELGRLRASIDNLDAALVHLLAERFKCTQRVGELKASAAMPPADPAREEYQIKRLRGLAESSGLDPQFAEKILGLIIEQVIRNHRSLQEK
;
A
#
# COMPACT_ATOMS: atom_id res chain seq x y z
N MET A 1 27.17 -14.81 -28.64
CA MET A 1 26.45 -15.48 -27.52
C MET A 1 25.91 -14.48 -26.48
N THR A 2 25.62 -13.24 -26.87
CA THR A 2 25.52 -12.12 -25.92
C THR A 2 24.12 -11.49 -25.86
N ASP A 3 23.33 -11.52 -26.92
CA ASP A 3 22.03 -10.81 -26.94
C ASP A 3 20.84 -11.74 -26.69
N GLU A 4 20.84 -12.95 -27.26
CA GLU A 4 19.74 -13.92 -27.08
C GLU A 4 19.63 -14.40 -25.63
N LYS A 5 20.77 -14.66 -24.97
CA LYS A 5 20.81 -15.02 -23.54
C LYS A 5 20.34 -13.87 -22.65
N ALA A 6 20.70 -12.63 -22.98
CA ALA A 6 20.26 -11.45 -22.24
C ALA A 6 18.75 -11.22 -22.40
N LEU A 7 18.20 -11.40 -23.60
CA LEU A 7 16.76 -11.32 -23.87
C LEU A 7 15.97 -12.40 -23.13
N ALA A 8 16.49 -13.63 -23.10
CA ALA A 8 15.87 -14.74 -22.36
C ALA A 8 15.82 -14.44 -20.85
N GLU A 9 16.92 -13.98 -20.27
CA GLU A 9 16.96 -13.65 -18.84
C GLU A 9 16.10 -12.42 -18.51
N LEU A 10 16.08 -11.41 -19.37
CA LEU A 10 15.17 -10.27 -19.24
C LEU A 10 13.70 -10.71 -19.22
N GLY A 11 13.33 -11.65 -20.09
CA GLY A 11 11.99 -12.25 -20.11
C GLY A 11 11.64 -12.94 -18.78
N ARG A 12 12.57 -13.73 -18.23
CA ARG A 12 12.38 -14.41 -16.93
C ARG A 12 12.23 -13.43 -15.77
N LEU A 13 13.03 -12.38 -15.74
CA LEU A 13 12.96 -11.34 -14.71
C LEU A 13 11.62 -10.58 -14.79
N ARG A 14 11.17 -10.22 -16.00
CA ARG A 14 9.86 -9.57 -16.20
C ARG A 14 8.69 -10.45 -15.77
N ALA A 15 8.71 -11.73 -16.08
CA ALA A 15 7.68 -12.66 -15.58
C ALA A 15 7.65 -12.72 -14.04
N SER A 16 8.81 -12.57 -13.39
CA SER A 16 8.87 -12.48 -11.93
C SER A 16 8.29 -11.17 -11.40
N ILE A 17 8.54 -10.04 -12.09
CA ILE A 17 7.95 -8.74 -11.78
C ILE A 17 6.43 -8.78 -11.92
N ASP A 18 5.91 -9.33 -13.02
CA ASP A 18 4.45 -9.43 -13.25
C ASP A 18 3.75 -10.22 -12.13
N ASN A 19 4.38 -11.28 -11.64
CA ASN A 19 3.88 -12.06 -10.50
C ASN A 19 3.89 -11.25 -9.19
N LEU A 20 4.93 -10.45 -8.95
CA LEU A 20 5.00 -9.58 -7.78
C LEU A 20 3.94 -8.48 -7.85
N ASP A 21 3.72 -7.90 -9.03
CA ASP A 21 2.71 -6.86 -9.24
C ASP A 21 1.30 -7.41 -8.98
N ALA A 22 1.00 -8.61 -9.46
CA ALA A 22 -0.26 -9.28 -9.14
C ALA A 22 -0.44 -9.48 -7.62
N ALA A 23 0.60 -9.94 -6.92
CA ALA A 23 0.57 -10.09 -5.46
C ALA A 23 0.35 -8.75 -4.75
N LEU A 24 1.01 -7.67 -5.19
CA LEU A 24 0.84 -6.33 -4.65
C LEU A 24 -0.62 -5.86 -4.79
N VAL A 25 -1.24 -6.04 -5.96
CA VAL A 25 -2.64 -5.67 -6.20
C VAL A 25 -3.58 -6.45 -5.30
N HIS A 26 -3.41 -7.76 -5.17
CA HIS A 26 -4.24 -8.59 -4.30
C HIS A 26 -4.10 -8.21 -2.82
N LEU A 27 -2.87 -7.97 -2.35
CA LEU A 27 -2.62 -7.52 -0.97
C LEU A 27 -3.24 -6.15 -0.70
N LEU A 28 -3.15 -5.22 -1.66
CA LEU A 28 -3.81 -3.93 -1.56
C LEU A 28 -5.33 -4.09 -1.49
N ALA A 29 -5.94 -4.94 -2.33
CA ALA A 29 -7.38 -5.19 -2.30
C ALA A 29 -7.84 -5.69 -0.92
N GLU A 30 -7.14 -6.66 -0.33
CA GLU A 30 -7.43 -7.14 1.03
C GLU A 30 -7.23 -6.04 2.09
N ARG A 31 -6.15 -5.24 1.96
CA ARG A 31 -5.94 -4.09 2.84
C ARG A 31 -7.11 -3.09 2.75
N PHE A 32 -7.62 -2.83 1.55
CA PHE A 32 -8.73 -1.90 1.33
C PHE A 32 -10.05 -2.41 1.92
N LYS A 33 -10.33 -3.72 1.82
CA LYS A 33 -11.48 -4.34 2.52
C LYS A 33 -11.42 -4.13 4.04
N CYS A 34 -10.25 -4.31 4.64
CA CYS A 34 -10.05 -4.02 6.07
C CYS A 34 -10.31 -2.55 6.37
N THR A 35 -9.74 -1.63 5.58
CA THR A 35 -9.95 -0.19 5.82
C THR A 35 -11.39 0.25 5.57
N GLN A 36 -12.13 -0.39 4.68
CA GLN A 36 -13.55 -0.12 4.48
C GLN A 36 -14.35 -0.44 5.76
N ARG A 37 -14.13 -1.63 6.35
CA ARG A 37 -14.75 -2.02 7.62
C ARG A 37 -14.38 -1.07 8.77
N VAL A 38 -13.13 -0.60 8.81
CA VAL A 38 -12.71 0.45 9.76
C VAL A 38 -13.47 1.75 9.50
N GLY A 39 -13.67 2.14 8.24
CA GLY A 39 -14.43 3.33 7.87
C GLY A 39 -15.90 3.25 8.28
N GLU A 40 -16.54 2.10 8.02
CA GLU A 40 -17.92 1.81 8.44
C GLU A 40 -18.06 1.88 9.97
N LEU A 41 -17.12 1.27 10.71
CA LEU A 41 -17.08 1.34 12.16
C LEU A 41 -16.94 2.79 12.64
N LYS A 42 -15.97 3.53 12.09
CA LYS A 42 -15.73 4.94 12.45
C LYS A 42 -16.97 5.80 12.19
N ALA A 43 -17.62 5.63 11.04
CA ALA A 43 -18.84 6.34 10.70
C ALA A 43 -19.97 6.04 11.70
N SER A 44 -20.21 4.76 12.00
CA SER A 44 -21.25 4.34 12.95
C SER A 44 -21.03 4.85 14.38
N ALA A 45 -19.78 5.05 14.77
CA ALA A 45 -19.39 5.53 16.10
C ALA A 45 -19.08 7.04 16.14
N ALA A 46 -19.40 7.78 15.07
CA ALA A 46 -19.11 9.22 14.92
C ALA A 46 -17.62 9.59 15.16
N MET A 47 -16.71 8.68 14.83
CA MET A 47 -15.26 8.90 14.93
C MET A 47 -14.72 9.64 13.69
N PRO A 48 -13.67 10.45 13.83
CA PRO A 48 -13.08 11.14 12.69
C PRO A 48 -12.47 10.15 11.67
N PRO A 49 -12.58 10.45 10.37
CA PRO A 49 -12.04 9.60 9.31
C PRO A 49 -10.50 9.56 9.35
N ALA A 50 -9.87 10.71 9.59
CA ALA A 50 -8.43 10.83 9.80
C ALA A 50 -8.04 10.51 11.26
N ASP A 51 -6.83 10.01 11.46
CA ASP A 51 -6.25 9.73 12.77
C ASP A 51 -4.74 10.00 12.71
N PRO A 52 -4.31 11.25 13.02
CA PRO A 52 -2.92 11.67 12.84
C PRO A 52 -1.92 10.81 13.62
N ALA A 53 -2.28 10.38 14.83
CA ALA A 53 -1.41 9.54 15.66
C ALA A 53 -1.22 8.14 15.03
N ARG A 54 -2.30 7.59 14.46
CA ARG A 54 -2.23 6.32 13.73
C ARG A 54 -1.44 6.44 12.43
N GLU A 55 -1.58 7.55 11.71
CA GLU A 55 -0.85 7.84 10.47
C GLU A 55 0.66 7.94 10.73
N GLU A 56 1.07 8.70 11.74
CA GLU A 56 2.48 8.83 12.16
C GLU A 56 3.09 7.47 12.55
N TYR A 57 2.36 6.66 13.32
CA TYR A 57 2.81 5.30 13.66
C TYR A 57 3.01 4.43 12.42
N GLN A 58 2.09 4.48 11.46
CA GLN A 58 2.19 3.68 10.23
C GLN A 58 3.40 4.09 9.40
N ILE A 59 3.68 5.38 9.28
CA ILE A 59 4.87 5.90 8.59
C ILE A 59 6.13 5.38 9.28
N LYS A 60 6.26 5.58 10.60
CA LYS A 60 7.43 5.12 11.36
C LYS A 60 7.66 3.62 11.23
N ARG A 61 6.59 2.82 11.35
CA ARG A 61 6.68 1.36 11.22
C ARG A 61 7.07 0.94 9.81
N LEU A 62 6.52 1.58 8.78
CA LEU A 62 6.83 1.24 7.39
C LEU A 62 8.27 1.59 7.03
N ARG A 63 8.78 2.73 7.51
CA ARG A 63 10.19 3.11 7.31
C ARG A 63 11.14 2.02 7.84
N GLY A 64 10.92 1.53 9.05
CA GLY A 64 11.71 0.43 9.60
C GLY A 64 11.62 -0.88 8.80
N LEU A 65 10.42 -1.20 8.27
CA LEU A 65 10.25 -2.35 7.37
C LEU A 65 11.01 -2.16 6.05
N ALA A 66 10.95 -0.97 5.46
CA ALA A 66 11.66 -0.63 4.23
C ALA A 66 13.18 -0.80 4.41
N GLU A 67 13.74 -0.24 5.48
CA GLU A 67 15.17 -0.38 5.82
C GLU A 67 15.57 -1.86 5.93
N SER A 68 14.81 -2.66 6.67
CA SER A 68 15.09 -4.09 6.85
C SER A 68 14.94 -4.93 5.57
N SER A 69 14.19 -4.41 4.58
CA SER A 69 13.91 -5.09 3.31
C SER A 69 14.78 -4.59 2.15
N GLY A 70 15.71 -3.64 2.40
CA GLY A 70 16.54 -3.03 1.36
C GLY A 70 15.78 -2.07 0.43
N LEU A 71 14.62 -1.56 0.85
CA LEU A 71 13.83 -0.57 0.12
C LEU A 71 14.11 0.83 0.67
N ASP A 72 14.19 1.84 -0.22
CA ASP A 72 14.32 3.24 0.20
C ASP A 72 13.13 3.65 1.11
N PRO A 73 13.38 4.06 2.38
CA PRO A 73 12.33 4.45 3.30
C PRO A 73 11.53 5.65 2.81
N GLN A 74 12.14 6.58 2.07
CA GLN A 74 11.42 7.74 1.52
C GLN A 74 10.45 7.31 0.42
N PHE A 75 10.86 6.36 -0.42
CA PHE A 75 9.98 5.79 -1.43
C PHE A 75 8.81 5.02 -0.80
N ALA A 76 9.07 4.20 0.22
CA ALA A 76 8.03 3.47 0.95
C ALA A 76 7.01 4.42 1.59
N GLU A 77 7.48 5.53 2.19
CA GLU A 77 6.64 6.56 2.78
C GLU A 77 5.72 7.22 1.75
N LYS A 78 6.22 7.54 0.54
CA LYS A 78 5.40 8.08 -0.55
C LYS A 78 4.28 7.13 -0.95
N ILE A 79 4.58 5.83 -1.11
CA ILE A 79 3.55 4.82 -1.43
C ILE A 79 2.48 4.78 -0.34
N LEU A 80 2.89 4.75 0.93
CA LEU A 80 1.95 4.72 2.04
C LEU A 80 1.10 5.99 2.13
N GLY A 81 1.68 7.16 1.85
CA GLY A 81 0.96 8.42 1.78
C GLY A 81 -0.21 8.34 0.81
N LEU A 82 0.03 7.90 -0.44
CA LEU A 82 -1.02 7.72 -1.45
C LEU A 82 -2.12 6.76 -1.00
N ILE A 83 -1.74 5.66 -0.34
CA ILE A 83 -2.69 4.68 0.19
C ILE A 83 -3.54 5.28 1.31
N ILE A 84 -2.93 5.99 2.27
CA ILE A 84 -3.62 6.64 3.40
C ILE A 84 -4.59 7.71 2.89
N GLU A 85 -4.16 8.54 1.95
CA GLU A 85 -5.00 9.56 1.33
C GLU A 85 -6.26 8.96 0.68
N GLN A 86 -6.11 7.84 -0.04
CA GLN A 86 -7.26 7.14 -0.62
C GLN A 86 -8.17 6.54 0.47
N VAL A 87 -7.61 5.99 1.55
CA VAL A 87 -8.40 5.47 2.67
C VAL A 87 -9.21 6.57 3.36
N ILE A 88 -8.60 7.73 3.64
CA ILE A 88 -9.29 8.86 4.26
C ILE A 88 -10.41 9.38 3.36
N ARG A 89 -10.17 9.48 2.04
CA ARG A 89 -11.23 9.82 1.07
C ARG A 89 -12.40 8.84 1.14
N ASN A 90 -12.13 7.53 1.16
CA ASN A 90 -13.17 6.51 1.29
C ASN A 90 -13.95 6.64 2.60
N HIS A 91 -13.27 6.93 3.72
CA HIS A 91 -13.93 7.11 5.03
C HIS A 91 -14.84 8.32 5.04
N ARG A 92 -14.43 9.45 4.44
CA ARG A 92 -15.29 10.64 4.31
C ARG A 92 -16.56 10.32 3.52
N SER A 93 -16.45 9.63 2.39
CA SER A 93 -17.60 9.22 1.59
C SER A 93 -18.56 8.26 2.30
N LEU A 94 -18.11 7.55 3.34
CA LEU A 94 -18.98 6.72 4.18
C LEU A 94 -19.72 7.52 5.25
N GLN A 95 -19.19 8.67 5.67
CA GLN A 95 -19.86 9.57 6.62
C GLN A 95 -20.92 10.46 5.95
N GLU A 96 -20.78 10.70 4.65
CA GLU A 96 -21.73 11.47 3.84
C GLU A 96 -22.96 10.65 3.41
N LYS A 97 -23.00 9.35 3.70
CA LYS A 97 -24.10 8.43 3.39
C LYS A 97 -25.00 8.22 4.60
#